data_AF-A0A9D7LQ63-F1
#
_entry.id   AF-A0A9D7LQ63-F1
#
_cell.length_a   1.000
_cell.length_b   1.000
_cell.length_c   1.000
_cell.angle_alpha   90.00
_cell.angle_beta   90.00
_cell.angle_gamma   90.00
#
_symmetry.space_group_name_H-M   'P 1'
#
loop_
_entity.id
_entity.type
_entity.pdbx_description
1 polymer ?
#
loop_
_entity_poly.entity_id
_entity_poly.type
_entity_poly.pdbx_seq_one_letter_code
_entity_poly.pdbx_strand_id
1 'polypeptide(L)'
;MNKATEIKFTKSFHGELPRPAPQVVQHKELPFDWKDRATYGDLLVRDYLVLLENAYSQHGEVPVALQRQVVGQLQLYFATDQRERAPTVIVNEAMAQRFHEVMRQIMRFVSSAAVASLDHSRVSAEVKHALLSYKNLEARSPVAFDAYDHDQGLVRLSYYIHGSKPGEEFFVDGRATQPAFAKYRACNFFRRILLRQRIVWLPVAAADSLRVHLDGRQVPVA
;
A
#
# COMPACT_ATOMS: atom_id res chain seq x y z
N MET A 1 12.07 -24.44 13.53
CA MET A 1 11.26 -24.42 14.77
C MET A 1 10.50 -23.11 14.80
N ASN A 2 9.20 -23.19 14.51
CA ASN A 2 8.29 -22.05 14.34
C ASN A 2 7.73 -21.62 15.70
N LYS A 3 7.66 -20.31 15.95
CA LYS A 3 6.72 -19.75 16.93
C LYS A 3 5.69 -18.94 16.16
N ALA A 4 4.52 -19.54 15.96
CA ALA A 4 3.32 -18.83 15.57
C ALA A 4 2.88 -17.97 16.76
N THR A 5 2.60 -16.70 16.50
CA THR A 5 2.12 -15.76 17.52
C THR A 5 0.60 -15.85 17.57
N GLU A 6 0.09 -16.24 18.73
CA GLU A 6 -1.33 -16.33 19.08
C GLU A 6 -1.69 -15.05 19.84
N ILE A 7 -2.73 -14.32 19.41
CA ILE A 7 -3.14 -13.06 20.05
C ILE A 7 -4.42 -13.28 20.85
N LYS A 8 -4.37 -13.03 22.16
CA LYS A 8 -5.51 -13.03 23.09
C LYS A 8 -5.91 -11.60 23.44
N PHE A 9 -7.21 -11.32 23.53
CA PHE A 9 -7.75 -10.01 23.92
C PHE A 9 -8.34 -10.03 25.34
N THR A 10 -7.89 -9.14 26.23
CA THR A 10 -8.56 -8.87 27.52
C THR A 10 -8.53 -7.39 27.96
N LYS A 11 -9.76 -6.87 28.15
CA LYS A 11 -10.31 -5.90 29.14
C LYS A 11 -10.00 -4.39 29.15
N SER A 12 -11.12 -3.68 29.32
CA SER A 12 -11.42 -2.26 29.48
C SER A 12 -10.64 -1.48 30.55
N PHE A 13 -10.39 -0.20 30.25
CA PHE A 13 -10.12 0.85 31.22
C PHE A 13 -11.06 2.04 30.99
N HIS A 14 -11.83 2.39 32.04
CA HIS A 14 -12.52 3.68 32.18
C HIS A 14 -11.57 4.65 32.88
N GLY A 15 -11.30 5.79 32.26
CA GLY A 15 -10.62 6.94 32.85
C GLY A 15 -10.88 8.18 32.00
N GLU A 16 -11.37 9.25 32.63
CA GLU A 16 -11.71 10.52 31.96
C GLU A 16 -10.50 11.13 31.24
N LEU A 17 -10.69 11.51 29.98
CA LEU A 17 -9.66 12.12 29.14
C LEU A 17 -9.59 13.64 29.40
N PRO A 18 -8.39 14.22 29.61
CA PRO A 18 -8.24 15.67 29.67
C PRO A 18 -8.51 16.30 28.30
N ARG A 19 -9.17 17.47 28.29
CA ARG A 19 -9.48 18.21 27.05
C ARG A 19 -8.18 18.57 26.32
N PRO A 20 -8.04 18.26 25.01
CA PRO A 20 -6.86 18.66 24.26
C PRO A 20 -6.84 20.18 24.08
N ALA A 21 -5.69 20.78 24.38
CA ALA A 21 -5.39 22.16 24.00
C ALA A 21 -5.52 22.31 22.46
N PRO A 22 -5.93 23.49 21.96
CA PRO A 22 -6.07 23.72 20.53
C PRO A 22 -4.71 23.50 19.84
N GLN A 23 -4.63 22.44 19.02
CA GLN A 23 -3.45 22.16 18.22
C GLN A 23 -3.36 23.24 17.14
N VAL A 24 -2.29 24.04 17.19
CA VAL A 24 -1.90 24.92 16.09
C VAL A 24 -1.54 24.02 14.91
N VAL A 25 -2.47 23.90 13.96
CA VAL A 25 -2.22 23.20 12.69
C VAL A 25 -1.22 24.04 11.91
N GLN A 26 0.07 23.71 12.03
CA GLN A 26 1.07 24.17 11.08
C GLN A 26 0.71 23.60 9.71
N HIS A 27 0.15 24.45 8.85
CA HIS A 27 0.03 24.16 7.43
C HIS A 27 1.44 24.04 6.85
N LYS A 28 1.98 22.82 6.85
CA LYS A 28 3.16 22.49 6.06
C LYS A 28 2.79 22.71 4.60
N GLU A 29 3.46 23.66 3.94
CA GLU A 29 3.35 23.83 2.48
C GLU A 29 3.49 22.45 1.82
N LEU A 30 2.48 22.07 1.04
CA LEU A 30 2.56 20.83 0.28
C LEU A 30 3.69 21.02 -0.74
N PRO A 31 4.64 20.06 -0.86
CA PRO A 31 5.81 20.23 -1.72
C PRO A 31 5.48 20.33 -3.22
N PHE A 32 4.21 20.17 -3.60
CA PHE A 32 3.75 20.19 -4.97
C PHE A 32 2.50 21.06 -5.12
N ASP A 33 2.46 21.86 -6.19
CA ASP A 33 1.21 22.37 -6.72
C ASP A 33 0.54 21.28 -7.57
N TRP A 34 -0.44 20.60 -6.99
CA TRP A 34 -1.19 19.54 -7.66
C TRP A 34 -2.09 20.03 -8.80
N LYS A 35 -2.27 21.35 -8.95
CA LYS A 35 -3.01 21.92 -10.09
C LYS A 35 -2.08 22.27 -11.26
N ASP A 36 -0.77 22.34 -11.02
CA ASP A 36 0.21 22.49 -12.08
C ASP A 36 0.38 21.17 -12.84
N ARG A 37 0.23 21.23 -14.17
CA ARG A 37 0.39 20.07 -15.04
C ARG A 37 1.83 19.56 -15.07
N ALA A 38 2.81 20.45 -14.87
CA ALA A 38 4.22 20.09 -14.86
C ALA A 38 4.55 19.07 -13.75
N THR A 39 3.79 19.09 -12.64
CA THR A 39 3.90 18.16 -11.51
C THR A 39 3.85 16.70 -11.94
N TYR A 40 3.09 16.36 -12.98
CA TYR A 40 2.89 14.97 -13.41
C TYR A 40 3.87 14.50 -14.49
N GLY A 41 4.85 15.31 -14.86
CA GLY A 41 5.81 14.98 -15.92
C GLY A 41 7.14 15.71 -15.76
N ASP A 42 7.18 16.98 -16.14
CA ASP A 42 8.42 17.74 -16.24
C ASP A 42 9.12 17.94 -14.88
N LEU A 43 8.36 18.20 -13.81
CA LEU A 43 8.93 18.28 -12.46
C LEU A 43 9.48 16.93 -12.01
N LEU A 44 8.79 15.81 -12.31
CA LEU A 44 9.31 14.47 -12.00
C LEU A 44 10.62 14.17 -12.73
N VAL A 45 10.73 14.59 -14.00
CA VAL A 45 11.96 14.42 -14.78
C VAL A 45 13.09 15.26 -14.18
N ARG A 46 12.85 16.56 -14.01
CA ARG A 46 13.87 17.51 -13.57
C ARG A 46 14.33 17.26 -12.13
N ASP A 47 13.40 17.03 -11.22
CA ASP A 47 13.67 17.01 -9.78
C ASP A 47 14.08 15.62 -9.26
N TYR A 48 13.73 14.55 -9.99
CA TYR A 48 14.04 13.18 -9.58
C TYR A 48 14.80 12.38 -10.63
N LEU A 49 14.30 12.26 -11.85
CA LEU A 49 14.91 11.35 -12.84
C LEU A 49 16.35 11.76 -13.18
N VAL A 50 16.56 13.03 -13.54
CA VAL A 50 17.89 13.56 -13.88
C VAL A 50 18.86 13.43 -12.70
N LEU A 51 18.38 13.68 -11.48
CA LEU A 51 19.18 13.54 -10.26
C LEU A 51 19.64 12.09 -10.03
N LEU A 52 18.73 11.12 -10.23
CA LEU A 52 19.04 9.70 -10.09
C LEU A 52 19.98 9.19 -11.18
N GLU A 53 19.77 9.63 -12.42
CA GLU A 53 20.64 9.30 -13.56
C GLU A 53 22.06 9.82 -13.33
N ASN A 54 22.21 11.07 -12.91
CA ASN A 54 23.51 11.66 -12.60
C ASN A 54 24.22 10.92 -11.47
N ALA A 55 23.51 10.60 -10.39
CA ALA A 55 24.08 9.82 -9.29
C ALA A 55 24.54 8.43 -9.74
N TYR A 56 23.75 7.76 -10.59
CA TYR A 56 24.08 6.46 -11.17
C TYR A 56 25.31 6.55 -12.08
N SER A 57 25.39 7.55 -12.95
CA SER A 57 26.52 7.75 -13.85
C SER A 57 27.84 8.03 -13.11
N GLN A 58 27.79 8.69 -11.95
CA GLN A 58 28.97 9.02 -11.15
C GLN A 58 29.47 7.86 -10.28
N HIS A 59 28.57 7.02 -9.77
CA HIS A 59 28.90 6.02 -8.77
C HIS A 59 28.65 4.56 -9.20
N GLY A 60 28.05 4.34 -10.37
CA GLY A 60 27.61 3.01 -10.85
C GLY A 60 26.35 2.48 -10.14
N GLU A 61 25.93 3.13 -9.07
CA GLU A 61 24.71 2.85 -8.32
C GLU A 61 24.14 4.14 -7.72
N VAL A 62 22.84 4.16 -7.42
CA VAL A 62 22.23 5.29 -6.72
C VAL A 62 22.33 5.06 -5.21
N PRO A 63 22.89 5.99 -4.42
CA PRO A 63 22.98 5.85 -2.97
C PRO A 63 21.62 5.57 -2.32
N VAL A 64 21.58 4.63 -1.37
CA VAL A 64 20.33 4.22 -0.69
C VAL A 64 19.61 5.40 -0.03
N ALA A 65 20.36 6.35 0.54
CA ALA A 65 19.79 7.55 1.13
C ALA A 65 18.98 8.38 0.10
N LEU A 66 19.52 8.52 -1.12
CA LEU A 66 18.84 9.23 -2.21
C LEU A 66 17.61 8.45 -2.69
N GLN A 67 17.70 7.13 -2.83
CA GLN A 67 16.53 6.30 -3.17
C GLN A 67 15.39 6.48 -2.15
N ARG A 68 15.72 6.48 -0.85
CA ARG A 68 14.76 6.68 0.26
C ARG A 68 14.16 8.08 0.26
N GLN A 69 14.96 9.10 -0.01
CA GLN A 69 14.49 10.48 -0.14
C GLN A 69 13.47 10.58 -1.29
N VAL A 70 13.82 10.08 -2.47
CA VAL A 70 12.96 10.14 -3.65
C VAL A 70 11.66 9.39 -3.40
N VAL A 71 11.71 8.13 -2.95
CA VAL A 71 10.47 7.35 -2.71
C VAL A 71 9.58 7.97 -1.62
N GLY A 72 10.17 8.64 -0.63
CA GLY A 72 9.45 9.41 0.39
C GLY A 72 8.66 10.59 -0.18
N GLN A 73 9.09 11.16 -1.32
CA GLN A 73 8.35 12.18 -2.06
C GLN A 73 7.35 11.56 -3.02
N LEU A 74 7.74 10.52 -3.79
CA LEU A 74 6.86 9.89 -4.78
C LEU A 74 5.58 9.31 -4.16
N GLN A 75 5.65 8.79 -2.93
CA GLN A 75 4.47 8.28 -2.23
C GLN A 75 3.36 9.34 -2.08
N LEU A 76 3.72 10.63 -2.03
CA LEU A 76 2.74 11.73 -1.91
C LEU A 76 1.82 11.83 -3.12
N TYR A 77 2.27 11.45 -4.31
CA TYR A 77 1.43 11.44 -5.52
C TYR A 77 0.26 10.46 -5.33
N PHE A 78 0.57 9.23 -4.92
CA PHE A 78 -0.43 8.18 -4.70
C PHE A 78 -1.31 8.48 -3.48
N ALA A 79 -0.72 8.92 -2.37
CA ALA A 79 -1.48 9.30 -1.18
C ALA A 79 -2.43 10.48 -1.42
N THR A 80 -2.08 11.39 -2.33
CA THR A 80 -2.95 12.52 -2.71
C THR A 80 -4.05 12.07 -3.65
N ASP A 81 -3.76 11.20 -4.61
CA ASP A 81 -4.73 10.66 -5.57
C ASP A 81 -5.83 9.81 -4.90
N GLN A 82 -5.54 9.18 -3.75
CA GLN A 82 -6.53 8.40 -2.98
C GLN A 82 -7.61 9.24 -2.28
N ARG A 83 -7.44 10.56 -2.20
CA ARG A 83 -8.39 11.41 -1.47
C ARG A 83 -9.71 11.48 -2.24
N GLU A 84 -10.84 11.48 -1.52
CA GLU A 84 -12.18 11.55 -2.14
C GLU A 84 -12.35 12.77 -3.08
N ARG A 85 -11.72 13.90 -2.72
CA ARG A 85 -11.66 15.12 -3.53
C ARG A 85 -10.21 15.45 -3.89
N ALA A 86 -9.54 14.51 -4.55
CA ALA A 86 -8.14 14.67 -4.91
C ALA A 86 -7.94 15.81 -5.93
N PRO A 87 -6.98 16.72 -5.71
CA PRO A 87 -6.65 17.76 -6.69
C PRO A 87 -6.04 17.18 -7.98
N THR A 88 -5.60 15.92 -7.95
CA THR A 88 -5.09 15.15 -9.09
C THR A 88 -6.15 14.84 -10.14
N VAL A 89 -7.42 15.14 -9.90
CA VAL A 89 -8.53 14.98 -10.87
C VAL A 89 -8.29 15.68 -12.21
N ILE A 90 -7.39 16.69 -12.24
CA ILE A 90 -6.99 17.38 -13.46
C ILE A 90 -6.21 16.50 -14.46
N VAL A 91 -5.70 15.35 -14.02
CA VAL A 91 -4.88 14.45 -14.84
C VAL A 91 -5.75 13.78 -15.90
N ASN A 92 -5.50 14.11 -17.17
CA ASN A 92 -6.13 13.46 -18.32
C ASN A 92 -5.34 12.22 -18.78
N GLU A 93 -5.80 11.55 -19.85
CA GLU A 93 -5.20 10.32 -20.35
C GLU A 93 -3.73 10.49 -20.79
N ALA A 94 -3.42 11.57 -21.52
CA ALA A 94 -2.07 11.84 -21.99
C ALA A 94 -1.11 12.14 -20.83
N MET A 95 -1.59 12.91 -19.83
CA MET A 95 -0.83 13.18 -18.61
C MET A 95 -0.59 11.91 -17.80
N ALA A 96 -1.61 11.05 -17.66
CA ALA A 96 -1.48 9.76 -16.99
C ALA A 96 -0.44 8.87 -17.67
N GLN A 97 -0.48 8.76 -19.01
CA GLN A 97 0.49 7.99 -19.77
C GLN A 97 1.92 8.49 -19.52
N ARG A 98 2.14 9.81 -19.63
CA ARG A 98 3.44 10.43 -19.36
C ARG A 98 3.90 10.21 -17.93
N PHE A 99 3.00 10.40 -16.95
CA PHE A 99 3.29 10.17 -15.53
C PHE A 99 3.78 8.75 -15.28
N HIS A 100 3.06 7.74 -15.77
CA HIS A 100 3.44 6.34 -15.58
C HIS A 100 4.73 5.97 -16.30
N GLU A 101 5.02 6.59 -17.44
CA GLU A 101 6.29 6.40 -18.15
C GLU A 101 7.47 6.93 -17.33
N VAL A 102 7.38 8.18 -16.86
CA VAL A 102 8.43 8.79 -16.04
C VAL A 102 8.59 8.06 -14.71
N MET A 103 7.47 7.69 -14.07
CA MET A 103 7.50 6.90 -12.83
C MET A 103 8.20 5.56 -13.02
N ARG A 104 7.97 4.87 -14.15
CA ARG A 104 8.69 3.64 -14.49
C ARG A 104 10.19 3.88 -14.60
N GLN A 105 10.61 4.97 -15.24
CA GLN A 105 12.03 5.31 -15.40
C GLN A 105 12.68 5.60 -14.05
N ILE A 106 12.06 6.46 -13.22
CA ILE A 106 12.53 6.78 -11.86
C ILE A 106 12.64 5.51 -11.02
N MET A 107 11.60 4.67 -11.03
CA MET A 107 11.56 3.47 -10.22
C MET A 107 12.61 2.43 -10.63
N ARG A 108 13.28 2.52 -11.79
CA ARG A 108 14.44 1.65 -12.10
C ARG A 108 15.58 1.83 -11.10
N PHE A 109 15.77 3.04 -10.59
CA PHE A 109 16.85 3.38 -9.65
C PHE A 109 16.51 3.16 -8.18
N VAL A 110 15.24 2.93 -7.84
CA VAL A 110 14.77 2.79 -6.45
C VAL A 110 14.62 1.32 -6.10
N SER A 111 15.34 0.77 -5.12
CA SER A 111 15.20 -0.62 -4.71
C SER A 111 13.87 -0.92 -4.01
N SER A 112 13.40 -2.17 -4.07
CA SER A 112 12.21 -2.61 -3.29
C SER A 112 12.43 -2.44 -1.78
N ALA A 113 13.67 -2.57 -1.30
CA ALA A 113 14.05 -2.33 0.09
C ALA A 113 13.88 -0.85 0.48
N ALA A 114 14.17 0.09 -0.42
CA ALA A 114 13.89 1.51 -0.18
C ALA A 114 12.38 1.77 -0.02
N VAL A 115 11.54 1.15 -0.85
CA VAL A 115 10.06 1.24 -0.70
C VAL A 115 9.59 0.61 0.61
N ALA A 116 10.12 -0.56 0.97
CA ALA A 116 9.77 -1.24 2.22
C ALA A 116 10.14 -0.41 3.47
N SER A 117 11.21 0.39 3.39
CA SER A 117 11.67 1.25 4.48
C SER A 117 10.79 2.47 4.78
N LEU A 118 9.80 2.76 3.94
CA LEU A 118 8.82 3.82 4.23
C LEU A 118 8.09 3.55 5.55
N ASP A 119 7.88 4.59 6.36
CA ASP A 119 7.19 4.48 7.64
C ASP A 119 5.74 3.99 7.47
N HIS A 120 5.42 2.83 8.05
CA HIS A 120 4.08 2.21 7.95
C HIS A 120 3.01 2.99 8.70
N SER A 121 3.38 3.81 9.70
CA SER A 121 2.44 4.69 10.40
C SER A 121 2.02 5.89 9.55
N ARG A 122 2.79 6.23 8.50
CA ARG A 122 2.58 7.41 7.65
C ARG A 122 2.16 7.07 6.23
N VAL A 123 2.60 5.91 5.72
CA VAL A 123 2.35 5.49 4.33
C VAL A 123 1.56 4.19 4.34
N SER A 124 0.37 4.24 3.75
CA SER A 124 -0.52 3.08 3.65
C SER A 124 0.13 1.93 2.86
N ALA A 125 -0.26 0.70 3.19
CA ALA A 125 0.20 -0.48 2.45
C ALA A 125 -0.15 -0.38 0.95
N GLU A 126 -1.33 0.17 0.61
CA GLU A 126 -1.75 0.36 -0.78
C GLU A 126 -0.78 1.25 -1.55
N VAL A 127 -0.37 2.38 -0.98
CA VAL A 127 0.59 3.31 -1.61
C VAL A 127 1.96 2.65 -1.79
N LYS A 128 2.44 1.91 -0.79
CA LYS A 128 3.70 1.15 -0.93
C LYS A 128 3.60 0.13 -2.07
N HIS A 129 2.49 -0.60 -2.16
CA HIS A 129 2.29 -1.55 -3.24
C HIS A 129 2.07 -0.86 -4.59
N ALA A 130 1.45 0.32 -4.67
CA ALA A 130 1.37 1.10 -5.90
C ALA A 130 2.76 1.47 -6.44
N LEU A 131 3.69 1.87 -5.57
CA LEU A 131 5.09 2.09 -5.95
C LEU A 131 5.79 0.79 -6.39
N LEU A 132 5.57 -0.31 -5.67
CA LEU A 132 6.14 -1.62 -6.04
C LEU A 132 5.62 -2.15 -7.39
N SER A 133 4.45 -1.70 -7.87
CA SER A 133 3.90 -2.13 -9.17
C SER A 133 4.81 -1.81 -10.36
N TYR A 134 5.68 -0.78 -10.24
CA TYR A 134 6.64 -0.41 -11.28
C TYR A 134 7.87 -1.33 -11.35
N LYS A 135 7.95 -2.33 -10.48
CA LYS A 135 9.05 -3.30 -10.42
C LYS A 135 8.79 -4.61 -11.16
N ASN A 136 7.70 -4.70 -11.93
CA ASN A 136 7.28 -5.92 -12.65
C ASN A 136 7.31 -7.17 -11.76
N LEU A 137 6.83 -7.03 -10.52
CA LEU A 137 6.85 -8.11 -9.54
C LEU A 137 5.64 -9.02 -9.74
N GLU A 138 5.85 -10.34 -9.71
CA GLU A 138 4.79 -11.26 -9.31
C GLU A 138 4.88 -11.43 -7.79
N ALA A 139 4.01 -10.72 -7.08
CA ALA A 139 4.13 -10.58 -5.63
C ALA A 139 2.78 -10.36 -4.96
N ARG A 140 2.78 -10.57 -3.65
CA ARG A 140 1.61 -10.44 -2.77
C ARG A 140 2.03 -9.70 -1.52
N SER A 141 1.12 -8.92 -0.95
CA SER A 141 1.31 -8.49 0.44
C SER A 141 1.09 -9.66 1.39
N PRO A 142 1.56 -9.56 2.64
CA PRO A 142 0.98 -10.35 3.73
C PRO A 142 -0.54 -10.19 3.80
N VAL A 143 -1.22 -11.21 4.33
CA VAL A 143 -2.66 -11.16 4.58
C VAL A 143 -2.89 -10.33 5.84
N ALA A 144 -3.68 -9.28 5.73
CA ALA A 144 -4.04 -8.42 6.84
C ALA A 144 -5.40 -8.82 7.42
N PHE A 145 -5.51 -8.81 8.74
CA PHE A 145 -6.78 -8.76 9.44
C PHE A 145 -7.26 -7.30 9.43
N ASP A 146 -8.31 -7.01 8.68
CA ASP A 146 -8.75 -5.63 8.44
C ASP A 146 -9.86 -5.15 9.38
N ALA A 147 -10.80 -6.05 9.71
CA ALA A 147 -12.05 -5.70 10.40
C ALA A 147 -12.78 -6.96 10.91
N TYR A 148 -13.67 -6.78 11.88
CA TYR A 148 -14.59 -7.80 12.36
C TYR A 148 -16.02 -7.24 12.39
N ASP A 149 -16.96 -7.97 11.80
CA ASP A 149 -18.39 -7.71 11.85
C ASP A 149 -18.99 -8.57 12.97
N HIS A 150 -19.33 -7.93 14.10
CA HIS A 150 -19.87 -8.59 15.27
C HIS A 150 -21.28 -9.15 15.05
N ASP A 151 -22.10 -8.49 14.23
CA ASP A 151 -23.49 -8.87 14.01
C ASP A 151 -23.57 -10.13 13.14
N GLN A 152 -22.65 -10.27 12.18
CA GLN A 152 -22.59 -11.42 11.28
C GLN A 152 -21.54 -12.47 11.66
N GLY A 153 -20.69 -12.18 12.66
CA GLY A 153 -19.59 -13.07 13.07
C GLY A 153 -18.55 -13.28 11.96
N LEU A 154 -18.26 -12.24 11.18
CA LEU A 154 -17.35 -12.31 10.02
C LEU A 154 -16.06 -11.54 10.28
N VAL A 155 -14.92 -12.13 9.90
CA VAL A 155 -13.64 -11.40 9.79
C VAL A 155 -13.42 -10.98 8.35
N ARG A 156 -12.95 -9.74 8.15
CA ARG A 156 -12.42 -9.28 6.88
C ARG A 156 -10.92 -9.51 6.82
N LEU A 157 -10.48 -10.27 5.83
CA LEU A 157 -9.07 -10.32 5.44
C LEU A 157 -8.85 -9.55 4.15
N SER A 158 -7.69 -8.90 4.03
CA SER A 158 -7.27 -8.33 2.76
C SER A 158 -5.79 -8.49 2.46
N TYR A 159 -5.46 -8.46 1.16
CA TYR A 159 -4.07 -8.41 0.69
C TYR A 159 -3.99 -7.85 -0.72
N TYR A 160 -2.83 -7.34 -1.08
CA TYR A 160 -2.54 -6.80 -2.40
C TYR A 160 -1.89 -7.85 -3.29
N ILE A 161 -2.27 -7.86 -4.56
CA ILE A 161 -1.78 -8.81 -5.57
C ILE A 161 -1.21 -8.02 -6.74
N HIS A 162 0.01 -8.42 -7.12
CA HIS A 162 0.69 -8.04 -8.36
C HIS A 162 0.77 -9.26 -9.26
N GLY A 163 0.20 -9.18 -10.46
CA GLY A 163 0.15 -10.29 -11.41
C GLY A 163 -1.09 -11.18 -11.28
N SER A 164 -0.89 -12.49 -11.33
CA SER A 164 -1.96 -13.49 -11.36
C SER A 164 -2.68 -13.66 -10.02
N LYS A 165 -3.94 -14.10 -10.08
CA LYS A 165 -4.72 -14.40 -8.87
C LYS A 165 -4.18 -15.70 -8.24
N PRO A 166 -3.94 -15.72 -6.92
CA PRO A 166 -3.51 -16.94 -6.25
C PRO A 166 -4.63 -17.98 -6.18
N GLY A 167 -4.25 -19.25 -6.04
CA GLY A 167 -5.14 -20.25 -5.46
C GLY A 167 -5.32 -19.95 -3.97
N GLU A 168 -6.56 -19.92 -3.49
CA GLU A 168 -6.90 -19.50 -2.13
C GLU A 168 -7.57 -20.66 -1.38
N GLU A 169 -7.02 -21.02 -0.23
CA GLU A 169 -7.65 -21.96 0.70
C GLU A 169 -7.67 -21.35 2.11
N PHE A 170 -8.86 -21.35 2.73
CA PHE A 170 -9.05 -20.82 4.07
C PHE A 170 -9.50 -21.93 5.00
N PHE A 171 -8.94 -21.97 6.20
CA PHE A 171 -9.30 -22.94 7.22
C PHE A 171 -9.65 -22.24 8.53
N VAL A 172 -10.83 -22.53 9.05
CA VAL A 172 -11.32 -22.06 10.35
C VAL A 172 -11.46 -23.28 11.25
N ASP A 173 -10.73 -23.29 12.37
CA ASP A 173 -10.63 -24.46 13.28
C ASP A 173 -10.32 -25.76 12.54
N GLY A 174 -9.40 -25.66 11.58
CA GLY A 174 -8.94 -26.78 10.76
C GLY A 174 -9.89 -27.19 9.63
N ARG A 175 -11.09 -26.60 9.53
CA ARG A 175 -12.08 -26.93 8.50
C ARG A 175 -11.96 -25.98 7.31
N ALA A 176 -11.88 -26.55 6.10
CA ALA A 176 -11.91 -25.78 4.87
C ALA A 176 -13.19 -24.93 4.83
N THR A 177 -13.03 -23.62 4.67
CA THR A 177 -14.09 -22.63 4.82
C THR A 177 -14.12 -21.73 3.59
N GLN A 178 -15.30 -21.51 3.04
CA GLN A 178 -15.49 -20.58 1.93
C GLN A 178 -15.78 -19.16 2.46
N PRO A 179 -15.31 -18.10 1.78
CA PRO A 179 -15.72 -16.74 2.11
C PRO A 179 -17.23 -16.56 1.96
N ALA A 180 -17.87 -15.95 2.95
CA ALA A 180 -19.25 -15.47 2.85
C ALA A 180 -19.37 -14.37 1.79
N PHE A 181 -18.36 -13.49 1.74
CA PHE A 181 -18.23 -12.47 0.70
C PHE A 181 -16.81 -12.40 0.18
N ALA A 182 -16.67 -12.17 -1.12
CA ALA A 182 -15.37 -12.13 -1.78
C ALA A 182 -15.40 -11.09 -2.91
N LYS A 183 -14.42 -10.18 -2.93
CA LYS A 183 -14.20 -9.31 -4.09
C LYS A 183 -12.73 -9.04 -4.36
N TYR A 184 -12.48 -8.61 -5.59
CA TYR A 184 -11.22 -8.00 -6.02
C TYR A 184 -11.50 -6.54 -6.33
N ARG A 185 -10.88 -5.63 -5.56
CA ARG A 185 -10.92 -4.18 -5.83
C ARG A 185 -9.74 -3.82 -6.72
N ALA A 186 -10.01 -3.12 -7.82
CA ALA A 186 -8.95 -2.51 -8.61
C ALA A 186 -8.39 -1.28 -7.87
N CYS A 187 -7.08 -1.22 -7.67
CA CYS A 187 -6.41 -0.05 -7.12
C CYS A 187 -5.99 0.83 -8.30
N ASN A 188 -6.85 1.81 -8.59
CA ASN A 188 -6.65 2.78 -9.65
C ASN A 188 -5.83 3.96 -9.14
N PHE A 189 -4.78 4.31 -9.87
CA PHE A 189 -4.00 5.51 -9.63
C PHE A 189 -3.74 6.19 -10.96
N PHE A 190 -4.02 7.48 -11.03
CA PHE A 190 -3.81 8.27 -12.25
C PHE A 190 -4.37 7.57 -13.51
N ARG A 191 -5.63 7.10 -13.42
CA ARG A 191 -6.37 6.42 -14.51
C ARG A 191 -5.85 5.04 -14.92
N ARG A 192 -4.90 4.45 -14.19
CA ARG A 192 -4.38 3.10 -14.43
C ARG A 192 -4.60 2.18 -13.25
N ILE A 193 -5.02 0.94 -13.53
CA ILE A 193 -4.99 -0.14 -12.54
C ILE A 193 -3.52 -0.55 -12.36
N LEU A 194 -2.97 -0.33 -11.17
CA LEU A 194 -1.60 -0.72 -10.85
C LEU A 194 -1.52 -2.10 -10.17
N LEU A 195 -2.57 -2.46 -9.44
CA LEU A 195 -2.66 -3.67 -8.64
C LEU A 195 -4.11 -3.98 -8.30
N ARG A 196 -4.35 -5.13 -7.66
CA ARG A 196 -5.66 -5.48 -7.10
C ARG A 196 -5.53 -5.74 -5.62
N GLN A 197 -6.52 -5.30 -4.85
CA GLN A 197 -6.71 -5.75 -3.47
C GLN A 197 -7.72 -6.90 -3.45
N ARG A 198 -7.33 -8.02 -2.87
CA ARG A 198 -8.26 -9.08 -2.49
C ARG A 198 -8.89 -8.73 -1.16
N ILE A 199 -10.22 -8.85 -1.08
CA ILE A 199 -10.98 -8.70 0.16
C ILE A 199 -11.89 -9.91 0.31
N VAL A 200 -11.79 -10.60 1.44
CA VAL A 200 -12.67 -11.73 1.80
C VAL A 200 -13.27 -11.50 3.18
N TRP A 201 -14.50 -11.95 3.34
CA TRP A 201 -15.17 -12.05 4.63
C TRP A 201 -15.36 -13.52 4.96
N LEU A 202 -14.75 -14.01 6.04
CA LEU A 202 -14.82 -15.39 6.47
C LEU A 202 -15.69 -15.53 7.72
N PRO A 203 -16.57 -16.53 7.79
CA PRO A 203 -17.30 -16.84 9.00
C PRO A 203 -16.36 -17.41 10.05
N VAL A 204 -16.25 -16.74 11.19
CA VAL A 204 -15.35 -17.12 12.30
C VAL A 204 -16.05 -17.00 13.65
N ALA A 205 -17.38 -17.05 13.68
CA ALA A 205 -18.16 -16.94 14.91
C ALA A 205 -17.68 -17.99 15.92
N ALA A 206 -17.08 -17.50 17.03
CA ALA A 206 -16.48 -18.31 18.10
C ALA A 206 -15.31 -19.23 17.68
N ALA A 207 -14.62 -18.92 16.57
CA ALA A 207 -13.47 -19.71 16.13
C ALA A 207 -12.19 -19.34 16.90
N ASP A 208 -11.36 -20.34 17.21
CA ASP A 208 -10.10 -20.17 17.93
C ASP A 208 -8.91 -20.00 16.99
N SER A 209 -9.03 -20.47 15.74
CA SER A 209 -7.92 -20.47 14.79
C SER A 209 -8.34 -20.19 13.35
N LEU A 210 -7.49 -19.42 12.66
CA LEU A 210 -7.62 -19.09 11.25
C LEU A 210 -6.29 -19.39 10.56
N ARG A 211 -6.33 -20.18 9.48
CA ARG A 211 -5.19 -20.41 8.59
C ARG A 211 -5.54 -20.04 7.16
N VAL A 212 -4.60 -19.40 6.49
CA VAL A 212 -4.72 -19.00 5.08
C VAL A 212 -3.59 -19.66 4.31
N HIS A 213 -3.94 -20.31 3.21
CA HIS A 213 -2.98 -20.85 2.26
C HIS A 213 -3.16 -20.14 0.94
N LEU A 214 -2.05 -19.65 0.38
CA LEU A 214 -2.00 -19.06 -0.94
C LEU A 214 -1.04 -19.91 -1.79
N ASP A 215 -1.55 -20.45 -2.90
CA ASP A 215 -0.86 -21.44 -3.75
C ASP A 215 -0.28 -22.62 -2.94
N GLY A 216 -1.11 -23.19 -2.05
CA GLY A 216 -0.73 -24.33 -1.22
C GLY A 216 0.25 -24.01 -0.08
N ARG A 217 0.76 -22.77 0.02
CA ARG A 217 1.66 -22.35 1.11
C ARG A 217 0.88 -21.59 2.18
N GLN A 218 1.00 -22.04 3.43
CA GLN A 218 0.46 -21.29 4.56
C GLN A 218 1.17 -19.93 4.66
N VAL A 219 0.37 -18.86 4.75
CA VAL A 219 0.86 -17.49 4.91
C VAL A 219 0.48 -16.93 6.28
N PRO A 220 1.29 -16.03 6.85
CA PRO A 220 0.93 -15.33 8.07
C PRO A 220 -0.27 -14.40 7.83
N VAL A 221 -1.14 -14.31 8.84
CA VAL A 221 -2.15 -13.27 8.97
C VAL A 221 -1.63 -12.27 10.00
N ALA A 222 -1.55 -11.00 9.63
CA ALA A 222 -0.98 -9.91 10.42
C ALA A 222 -2.03 -8.85 10.77
#